data_AF-A0A7J2ZGZ7-F1
#
_entry.id   AF-A0A7J2ZGZ7-F1
#
_cell.length_a   1.000
_cell.length_b   1.000
_cell.length_c   1.000
_cell.angle_alpha   90.00
_cell.angle_beta   90.00
_cell.angle_gamma   90.00
#
_symmetry.space_group_name_H-M   'P 1'
#
loop_
_entity.id
_entity.type
_entity.pdbx_description
1 polymer ?
#
loop_
_entity_poly.entity_id
_entity_poly.type
_entity_poly.pdbx_seq_one_letter_code
_entity_poly.pdbx_strand_id
1 'polypeptide(L)'
;MSFKTKVAIVKCPSYSEVKKQINLSLRLLGGARRFFKKGKRVLIKPNISDPLPPEKASNTHPLFVKAVIEIVKKAGSEVWVGECSAGGGVGVTTKCLEISGIGKVVREAGVEFRNFQEEPFVQRSINNYKVLEKTDFASAFFQADLVVNLPKLKTHGLTFMTGAVKNCFGFVHPSERKYLHRAFPKREQFSQGLVDVYSFIKPHLTIMDAVVAMEGEQGPSFGNPRKVGIIIAGEDGVAVDAVAASLIGYNPAALPTIKYAEQRGVGVGDVRKIQIVGSRVEEVKVNDFKLHPLFDNKYRKMQGFGESFVMIPEVDKLKCIKCGACADNCPVSAIKMSPYPVVDRGKCILCYCCHEMCPTGACRLEIKWIK
;
A
#
# COMPACT_ATOMS: atom_id res chain seq x y z
N MET A 1 -2.46 26.74 -17.64
CA MET A 1 -2.94 25.35 -17.44
C MET A 1 -3.82 25.34 -16.19
N SER A 2 -5.03 24.76 -16.23
CA SER A 2 -5.85 24.60 -15.02
C SER A 2 -5.45 23.32 -14.28
N PHE A 3 -5.30 23.41 -12.97
CA PHE A 3 -5.07 22.23 -12.13
C PHE A 3 -6.37 21.41 -12.02
N LYS A 4 -6.26 20.09 -12.09
CA LYS A 4 -7.40 19.17 -11.98
C LYS A 4 -7.69 18.73 -10.55
N THR A 5 -6.69 18.76 -9.69
CA THR A 5 -6.78 18.30 -8.29
C THR A 5 -5.73 18.99 -7.43
N LYS A 6 -5.83 18.84 -6.10
CA LYS A 6 -4.95 19.46 -5.10
C LYS A 6 -4.35 18.40 -4.18
N VAL A 7 -3.04 18.49 -3.96
CA VAL A 7 -2.29 17.63 -3.03
C VAL A 7 -1.47 18.49 -2.08
N ALA A 8 -1.60 18.24 -0.79
CA ALA A 8 -0.83 18.91 0.25
C ALA A 8 0.41 18.09 0.62
N ILE A 9 1.57 18.76 0.70
CA ILE A 9 2.81 18.21 1.25
C ILE A 9 3.17 19.01 2.49
N VAL A 10 3.40 18.35 3.62
CA VAL A 10 3.86 19.00 4.85
C VAL A 10 5.06 18.26 5.44
N LYS A 11 6.05 19.01 5.90
CA LYS A 11 7.18 18.45 6.65
C LYS A 11 6.69 17.91 7.99
N CYS A 12 7.12 16.71 8.35
CA CYS A 12 6.82 16.03 9.60
C CYS A 12 8.06 15.24 10.05
N PRO A 13 8.96 15.87 10.81
CA PRO A 13 10.28 15.28 11.12
C PRO A 13 10.21 14.10 12.09
N SER A 14 9.09 13.90 12.78
CA SER A 14 8.87 12.81 13.74
C SER A 14 7.39 12.47 13.91
N TYR A 15 7.12 11.26 14.42
CA TYR A 15 5.77 10.84 14.78
C TYR A 15 5.15 11.58 15.98
N SER A 16 5.93 12.35 16.75
CA SER A 16 5.36 13.20 17.83
C SER A 16 4.65 14.44 17.26
N GLU A 17 4.97 14.86 16.04
CA GLU A 17 4.37 16.04 15.40
C GLU A 17 3.20 15.71 14.45
N VAL A 18 2.93 14.44 14.18
CA VAL A 18 1.98 14.02 13.12
C VAL A 18 0.59 14.63 13.29
N LYS A 19 0.05 14.75 14.50
CA LYS A 19 -1.26 15.38 14.70
C LYS A 19 -1.29 16.83 14.24
N LYS A 20 -0.24 17.60 14.56
CA LYS A 20 -0.10 19.00 14.13
C LYS A 20 0.00 19.08 12.61
N GLN A 21 0.83 18.22 12.00
CA GLN A 21 1.09 18.25 10.57
C GLN A 21 -0.09 17.71 9.75
N ILE A 22 -0.82 16.70 10.22
CA ILE A 22 -2.07 16.25 9.61
C ILE A 22 -3.10 17.39 9.61
N ASN A 23 -3.28 18.10 10.74
CA ASN A 23 -4.18 19.26 10.78
C ASN A 23 -3.76 20.38 9.80
N LEU A 24 -2.45 20.60 9.61
CA LEU A 24 -1.94 21.55 8.63
C LEU A 24 -2.26 21.08 7.19
N SER A 25 -2.03 19.81 6.87
CA SER A 25 -2.36 19.24 5.55
C SER A 25 -3.85 19.37 5.25
N LEU A 26 -4.73 19.08 6.23
CA LEU A 26 -6.17 19.26 6.10
C LEU A 26 -6.55 20.72 5.86
N ARG A 27 -5.92 21.68 6.56
CA ARG A 27 -6.15 23.11 6.37
C ARG A 27 -5.83 23.55 4.94
N LEU A 28 -4.71 23.09 4.39
CA LEU A 28 -4.31 23.35 3.00
C LEU A 28 -5.30 22.76 1.98
N LEU A 29 -6.02 21.69 2.35
CA LEU A 29 -7.07 21.05 1.56
C LEU A 29 -8.48 21.63 1.80
N GLY A 30 -8.61 22.74 2.53
CA GLY A 30 -9.89 23.41 2.81
C GLY A 30 -10.48 23.15 4.19
N GLY A 31 -9.72 22.52 5.09
CA GLY A 31 -10.05 22.32 6.50
C GLY A 31 -10.73 21.00 6.82
N ALA A 32 -10.54 20.52 8.06
CA ALA A 32 -11.07 19.23 8.51
C ALA A 32 -12.61 19.12 8.43
N ARG A 33 -13.34 20.24 8.64
CA ARG A 33 -14.81 20.28 8.59
C ARG A 33 -15.40 20.02 7.19
N ARG A 34 -14.59 20.14 6.14
CA ARG A 34 -14.99 19.77 4.77
C ARG A 34 -15.22 18.25 4.66
N PHE A 35 -14.40 17.48 5.38
CA PHE A 35 -14.44 16.03 5.38
C PHE A 35 -15.26 15.49 6.54
N PHE A 36 -14.94 15.88 7.77
CA PHE A 36 -15.49 15.27 8.98
C PHE A 36 -16.64 16.10 9.55
N LYS A 37 -17.79 15.45 9.75
CA LYS A 37 -19.03 16.06 10.22
C LYS A 37 -19.62 15.28 11.38
N LYS A 38 -20.32 15.98 12.27
CA LYS A 38 -20.98 15.37 13.43
C LYS A 38 -21.95 14.26 12.98
N GLY A 39 -21.88 13.10 13.64
CA GLY A 39 -22.76 11.96 13.37
C GLY A 39 -22.49 11.20 12.07
N LYS A 40 -21.53 11.64 11.25
CA LYS A 40 -21.07 10.86 10.10
C LYS A 40 -20.07 9.80 10.53
N ARG A 41 -20.17 8.63 9.91
CA ARG A 41 -19.29 7.49 10.16
C ARG A 41 -18.10 7.51 9.21
N VAL A 42 -16.91 7.55 9.80
CA VAL A 42 -15.65 7.62 9.07
C VAL A 42 -14.89 6.32 9.28
N LEU A 43 -14.67 5.58 8.19
CA LEU A 43 -13.80 4.42 8.15
C LEU A 43 -12.37 4.86 7.85
N ILE A 44 -11.50 4.74 8.84
CA ILE A 44 -10.05 4.93 8.70
C ILE A 44 -9.44 3.60 8.26
N LYS A 45 -8.79 3.61 7.10
CA LYS A 45 -8.18 2.45 6.46
C LYS A 45 -6.66 2.57 6.49
N PRO A 46 -5.97 2.12 7.56
CA PRO A 46 -4.51 2.02 7.57
C PRO A 46 -3.99 1.02 6.53
N ASN A 47 -2.66 0.91 6.43
CA ASN A 47 -1.99 -0.22 5.83
C ASN A 47 -1.52 -1.16 6.95
N ILE A 48 -2.11 -2.35 7.04
CA ILE A 48 -1.67 -3.40 7.96
C ILE A 48 -1.42 -4.67 7.14
N SER A 49 -0.24 -4.80 6.53
CA SER A 49 0.08 -5.94 5.66
C SER A 49 0.68 -7.12 6.42
N ASP A 50 1.60 -6.85 7.35
CA ASP A 50 2.47 -7.87 7.94
C ASP A 50 2.46 -7.84 9.48
N PRO A 51 2.73 -8.97 10.15
CA PRO A 51 2.89 -9.04 11.60
C PRO A 51 4.28 -8.52 12.02
N LEU A 52 4.56 -7.26 11.70
CA LEU A 52 5.85 -6.59 11.95
C LEU A 52 5.67 -5.34 12.83
N PRO A 53 6.62 -5.09 13.73
CA PRO A 53 6.54 -3.97 14.65
C PRO A 53 6.80 -2.63 13.94
N PRO A 54 6.39 -1.48 14.53
CA PRO A 54 6.44 -0.17 13.89
C PRO A 54 7.80 0.23 13.30
N GLU A 55 8.89 -0.21 13.93
CA GLU A 55 10.27 0.11 13.55
C GLU A 55 10.64 -0.44 12.17
N LYS A 56 9.92 -1.46 11.69
CA LYS A 56 10.12 -2.02 10.34
C LYS A 56 9.52 -1.17 9.22
N ALA A 57 8.67 -0.19 9.55
CA ALA A 57 8.03 0.69 8.58
C ALA A 57 7.26 -0.03 7.45
N SER A 58 6.88 -1.30 7.62
CA SER A 58 6.01 -2.00 6.66
C SER A 58 4.56 -1.51 6.75
N ASN A 59 4.06 -1.28 7.97
CA ASN A 59 2.69 -0.85 8.24
C ASN A 59 2.61 0.66 8.50
N THR A 60 1.40 1.24 8.39
CA THR A 60 1.14 2.61 8.85
C THR A 60 1.48 2.72 10.34
N HIS A 61 2.16 3.78 10.74
CA HIS A 61 2.62 3.88 12.13
C HIS A 61 1.44 4.08 13.11
N PRO A 62 1.43 3.43 14.30
CA PRO A 62 0.33 3.53 15.25
C PRO A 62 0.03 4.96 15.72
N LEU A 63 1.07 5.79 15.97
CA LEU A 63 0.87 7.20 16.31
C LEU A 63 0.26 8.03 15.17
N PHE A 64 0.46 7.62 13.93
CA PHE A 64 -0.17 8.26 12.77
C PHE A 64 -1.67 7.95 12.75
N VAL A 65 -2.04 6.68 12.95
CA VAL A 65 -3.44 6.25 13.09
C VAL A 65 -4.11 6.94 14.27
N LYS A 66 -3.44 7.00 15.43
CA LYS A 66 -3.91 7.72 16.64
C LYS A 66 -4.29 9.16 16.34
N ALA A 67 -3.40 9.87 15.65
CA ALA A 67 -3.62 11.27 15.32
C ALA A 67 -4.83 11.48 14.41
N VAL A 68 -5.03 10.61 13.41
CA VAL A 68 -6.22 10.69 12.55
C VAL A 68 -7.49 10.39 13.34
N ILE A 69 -7.51 9.34 14.19
CA ILE A 69 -8.65 9.03 15.07
C ILE A 69 -9.02 10.25 15.92
N GLU A 70 -8.05 10.86 16.60
CA GLU A 70 -8.29 12.02 17.46
C GLU A 70 -8.83 13.23 16.70
N ILE A 71 -8.34 13.48 15.47
CA ILE A 71 -8.83 14.58 14.61
C ILE A 71 -10.29 14.34 14.20
N VAL A 72 -10.62 13.11 13.79
CA VAL A 72 -11.96 12.74 13.34
C VAL A 72 -12.95 12.77 14.53
N LYS A 73 -12.58 12.21 15.69
CA LYS A 73 -13.40 12.30 16.91
C LYS A 73 -13.63 13.74 17.35
N LYS A 74 -12.61 14.61 17.29
CA LYS A 74 -12.76 16.03 17.63
C LYS A 74 -13.75 16.76 16.71
N ALA A 75 -13.95 16.29 15.48
CA ALA A 75 -14.97 16.81 14.57
C ALA A 75 -16.39 16.27 14.86
N GLY A 76 -16.54 15.33 15.80
CA GLY A 76 -17.82 14.75 16.21
C GLY A 76 -18.29 13.58 15.34
N SER A 77 -17.42 13.05 14.47
CA SER A 77 -17.72 11.87 13.65
C SER A 77 -17.57 10.58 14.46
N GLU A 78 -18.37 9.56 14.10
CA GLU A 78 -18.16 8.19 14.54
C GLU A 78 -16.94 7.63 13.80
N VAL A 79 -16.06 6.90 14.51
CA VAL A 79 -14.79 6.42 13.95
C VAL A 79 -14.77 4.90 13.97
N TRP A 80 -14.51 4.34 12.80
CA TRP A 80 -14.11 2.94 12.62
C TRP A 80 -12.67 2.90 12.11
N VAL A 81 -11.91 1.90 12.54
CA VAL A 81 -10.63 1.56 11.91
C VAL A 81 -10.80 0.19 11.29
N GLY A 82 -10.53 0.01 10.00
CA GLY A 82 -10.76 -1.29 9.37
C GLY A 82 -9.69 -1.69 8.39
N GLU A 83 -9.41 -2.99 8.33
CA GLU A 83 -8.40 -3.58 7.44
C GLU A 83 -8.60 -5.10 7.32
N CYS A 84 -8.05 -5.67 6.26
CA CYS A 84 -7.69 -7.09 6.18
C CYS A 84 -6.29 -7.24 5.60
N SER A 85 -5.41 -7.90 6.35
CA SER A 85 -3.98 -7.98 6.04
C SER A 85 -3.68 -8.77 4.77
N ALA A 86 -2.41 -8.78 4.34
CA ALA A 86 -2.03 -9.43 3.08
C ALA A 86 -2.29 -10.95 3.11
N GLY A 87 -2.24 -11.56 4.29
CA GLY A 87 -2.44 -13.00 4.46
C GLY A 87 -3.89 -13.42 4.61
N GLY A 88 -4.27 -14.47 3.90
CA GLY A 88 -5.62 -15.04 3.97
C GLY A 88 -5.85 -16.09 5.07
N GLY A 89 -4.87 -16.35 5.94
CA GLY A 89 -5.02 -17.32 7.04
C GLY A 89 -5.85 -16.75 8.19
N VAL A 90 -6.70 -17.57 8.81
CA VAL A 90 -7.54 -17.17 9.96
C VAL A 90 -6.70 -16.51 11.06
N GLY A 91 -7.17 -15.38 11.60
CA GLY A 91 -6.49 -14.64 12.67
C GLY A 91 -5.23 -13.87 12.25
N VAL A 92 -4.80 -13.94 10.99
CA VAL A 92 -3.61 -13.22 10.51
C VAL A 92 -3.82 -11.71 10.58
N THR A 93 -5.01 -11.19 10.24
CA THR A 93 -5.30 -9.75 10.38
C THR A 93 -5.16 -9.28 11.83
N THR A 94 -5.76 -10.00 12.78
CA THR A 94 -5.65 -9.72 14.22
C THR A 94 -4.20 -9.73 14.70
N LYS A 95 -3.41 -10.74 14.28
CA LYS A 95 -1.98 -10.80 14.62
C LYS A 95 -1.21 -9.57 14.09
N CYS A 96 -1.50 -9.14 12.86
CA CYS A 96 -0.85 -7.94 12.29
C CYS A 96 -1.28 -6.67 13.02
N LEU A 97 -2.57 -6.56 13.40
CA LEU A 97 -3.10 -5.46 14.19
C LEU A 97 -2.38 -5.30 15.53
N GLU A 98 -2.16 -6.42 16.24
CA GLU A 98 -1.48 -6.40 17.55
C GLU A 98 0.00 -6.07 17.43
N ILE A 99 0.74 -6.77 16.56
CA ILE A 99 2.20 -6.60 16.45
C ILE A 99 2.57 -5.23 15.88
N SER A 100 1.75 -4.66 14.98
CA SER A 100 1.95 -3.30 14.48
C SER A 100 1.71 -2.20 15.52
N GLY A 101 1.18 -2.54 16.70
CA GLY A 101 0.81 -1.59 17.74
C GLY A 101 -0.46 -0.76 17.43
N ILE A 102 -1.07 -0.93 16.27
CA ILE A 102 -2.31 -0.22 15.89
C ILE A 102 -3.47 -0.68 16.79
N GLY A 103 -3.54 -1.97 17.13
CA GLY A 103 -4.57 -2.51 18.02
C GLY A 103 -4.62 -1.81 19.38
N LYS A 104 -3.45 -1.53 19.96
CA LYS A 104 -3.32 -0.78 21.21
C LYS A 104 -3.95 0.62 21.10
N VAL A 105 -3.61 1.36 20.04
CA VAL A 105 -4.15 2.71 19.80
C VAL A 105 -5.66 2.70 19.58
N VAL A 106 -6.16 1.71 18.84
CA VAL A 106 -7.61 1.56 18.57
C VAL A 106 -8.37 1.33 19.88
N ARG A 107 -7.87 0.43 20.74
CA ARG A 107 -8.46 0.17 22.08
C ARG A 107 -8.39 1.39 23.00
N GLU A 108 -7.23 2.03 23.10
CA GLU A 108 -7.06 3.26 23.91
C GLU A 108 -8.00 4.39 23.47
N ALA A 109 -8.27 4.48 22.17
CA ALA A 109 -9.18 5.48 21.62
C ALA A 109 -10.66 5.11 21.81
N GLY A 110 -10.98 3.88 22.22
CA GLY A 110 -12.34 3.37 22.35
C GLY A 110 -13.10 3.40 21.03
N VAL A 111 -12.45 3.02 19.92
CA VAL A 111 -13.08 2.96 18.58
C VAL A 111 -13.15 1.52 18.08
N GLU A 112 -14.12 1.24 17.22
CA GLU A 112 -14.34 -0.11 16.68
C GLU A 112 -13.26 -0.47 15.65
N PHE A 113 -12.67 -1.67 15.78
CA PHE A 113 -11.88 -2.27 14.73
C PHE A 113 -12.75 -3.17 13.86
N ARG A 114 -12.89 -2.81 12.58
CA ARG A 114 -13.58 -3.57 11.55
C ARG A 114 -12.61 -4.54 10.89
N ASN A 115 -12.53 -5.76 11.41
CA ASN A 115 -11.70 -6.79 10.83
C ASN A 115 -12.37 -7.34 9.57
N PHE A 116 -11.98 -6.84 8.40
CA PHE A 116 -12.66 -7.20 7.16
C PHE A 116 -12.56 -8.69 6.85
N GLN A 117 -11.55 -9.41 7.39
CA GLN A 117 -11.41 -10.85 7.18
C GLN A 117 -12.57 -11.66 7.80
N GLU A 118 -13.20 -11.13 8.84
CA GLU A 118 -14.25 -11.79 9.62
C GLU A 118 -15.65 -11.21 9.30
N GLU A 119 -15.72 -10.25 8.39
CA GLU A 119 -16.96 -9.59 8.01
C GLU A 119 -17.54 -10.18 6.71
N PRO A 120 -18.87 -10.04 6.49
CA PRO A 120 -19.45 -10.33 5.20
C PRO A 120 -18.82 -9.47 4.10
N PHE A 121 -18.63 -10.08 2.94
CA PHE A 121 -18.28 -9.37 1.72
C PHE A 121 -19.49 -9.28 0.80
N VAL A 122 -19.50 -8.22 0.01
CA VAL A 122 -20.59 -7.89 -0.88
C VAL A 122 -20.05 -7.83 -2.30
N GLN A 123 -20.55 -8.72 -3.16
CA GLN A 123 -20.17 -8.75 -4.57
C GLN A 123 -20.68 -7.51 -5.30
N ARG A 124 -19.81 -6.87 -6.07
CA ARG A 124 -20.17 -5.73 -6.93
C ARG A 124 -19.45 -5.81 -8.26
N SER A 125 -20.15 -5.40 -9.31
CA SER A 125 -19.56 -5.15 -10.62
C SER A 125 -18.82 -3.81 -10.62
N ILE A 126 -17.70 -3.75 -11.32
CA ILE A 126 -16.85 -2.58 -11.48
C ILE A 126 -17.15 -1.97 -12.85
N ASN A 127 -17.66 -0.74 -12.86
CA ASN A 127 -17.90 -0.03 -14.11
C ASN A 127 -16.58 0.36 -14.77
N ASN A 128 -16.51 0.28 -16.11
CA ASN A 128 -15.31 0.61 -16.90
C ASN A 128 -14.06 -0.17 -16.45
N TYR A 129 -14.25 -1.41 -16.02
CA TYR A 129 -13.16 -2.33 -15.68
C TYR A 129 -12.27 -2.63 -16.89
N LYS A 130 -11.06 -3.14 -16.63
CA LYS A 130 -10.16 -3.62 -17.66
C LYS A 130 -9.85 -5.11 -17.55
N VAL A 131 -9.73 -5.61 -16.32
CA VAL A 131 -9.44 -7.03 -16.08
C VAL A 131 -10.39 -7.64 -15.05
N LEU A 132 -10.89 -6.85 -14.10
CA LEU A 132 -11.73 -7.31 -13.00
C LEU A 132 -13.16 -6.79 -13.14
N GLU A 133 -14.03 -7.59 -13.74
CA GLU A 133 -15.45 -7.23 -13.98
C GLU A 133 -16.24 -7.08 -12.67
N LYS A 134 -15.99 -7.96 -11.71
CA LYS A 134 -16.67 -7.97 -10.42
C LYS A 134 -15.77 -8.56 -9.35
N THR A 135 -15.99 -8.16 -8.10
CA THR A 135 -15.26 -8.69 -6.95
C THR A 135 -16.07 -8.50 -5.68
N ASP A 136 -15.69 -9.22 -4.63
CA ASP A 136 -16.27 -9.13 -3.30
C ASP A 136 -15.54 -8.06 -2.48
N PHE A 137 -16.28 -7.08 -1.97
CA PHE A 137 -15.76 -5.97 -1.15
C PHE A 137 -16.26 -6.06 0.30
N ALA A 138 -15.39 -5.70 1.25
CA ALA A 138 -15.73 -5.71 2.68
C ALA A 138 -16.97 -4.84 2.98
N SER A 139 -17.95 -5.38 3.71
CA SER A 139 -19.22 -4.70 3.99
C SER A 139 -19.05 -3.35 4.71
N ALA A 140 -18.03 -3.21 5.57
CA ALA A 140 -17.68 -1.94 6.22
C ALA A 140 -17.51 -0.76 5.25
N PHE A 141 -17.05 -1.00 4.01
CA PHE A 141 -16.94 0.04 2.99
C PHE A 141 -18.31 0.68 2.67
N PHE A 142 -19.36 -0.14 2.53
CA PHE A 142 -20.71 0.33 2.19
C PHE A 142 -21.46 0.92 3.39
N GLN A 143 -21.03 0.59 4.61
CA GLN A 143 -21.65 1.03 5.85
C GLN A 143 -21.08 2.37 6.37
N ALA A 144 -19.95 2.82 5.84
CA ALA A 144 -19.33 4.08 6.19
C ALA A 144 -19.84 5.22 5.28
N ASP A 145 -20.02 6.42 5.84
CA ASP A 145 -20.31 7.61 5.03
C ASP A 145 -19.05 8.11 4.30
N LEU A 146 -17.88 7.89 4.90
CA LEU A 146 -16.60 8.43 4.44
C LEU A 146 -15.48 7.43 4.68
N VAL A 147 -14.51 7.40 3.76
CA VAL A 147 -13.32 6.55 3.86
C VAL A 147 -12.07 7.43 3.84
N VAL A 148 -11.24 7.30 4.88
CA VAL A 148 -9.92 7.94 4.96
C VAL A 148 -8.85 6.86 4.80
N ASN A 149 -8.15 6.90 3.68
CA ASN A 149 -7.10 5.95 3.33
C ASN A 149 -5.75 6.42 3.88
N LEU A 150 -5.07 5.59 4.66
CA LEU A 150 -3.77 5.92 5.27
C LEU A 150 -2.66 4.96 4.77
N PRO A 151 -2.25 5.05 3.51
CA PRO A 151 -1.21 4.19 2.97
C PRO A 151 0.18 4.51 3.56
N LYS A 152 1.05 3.50 3.57
CA LYS A 152 2.49 3.63 3.86
C LYS A 152 3.27 3.83 2.57
N LEU A 153 4.20 4.80 2.54
CA LEU A 153 5.14 4.91 1.43
C LEU A 153 6.18 3.80 1.52
N LYS A 154 6.13 2.83 0.59
CA LYS A 154 7.11 1.73 0.54
C LYS A 154 7.37 1.19 -0.87
N THR A 155 8.56 0.65 -1.11
CA THR A 155 8.87 -0.11 -2.32
C THR A 155 8.11 -1.42 -2.40
N HIS A 156 7.99 -1.99 -3.61
CA HIS A 156 7.26 -3.24 -3.84
C HIS A 156 7.81 -3.97 -5.07
N GLY A 157 8.09 -5.29 -4.98
CA GLY A 157 8.64 -6.05 -6.12
C GLY A 157 7.75 -6.12 -7.37
N LEU A 158 6.45 -6.37 -7.18
CA LEU A 158 5.50 -6.42 -8.30
C LEU A 158 5.11 -5.04 -8.85
N THR A 159 4.70 -4.07 -8.02
CA THR A 159 4.18 -2.76 -8.49
C THR A 159 5.18 -1.60 -8.39
N PHE A 160 6.44 -1.87 -8.04
CA PHE A 160 7.54 -0.92 -7.74
C PHE A 160 7.35 -0.09 -6.47
N MET A 161 6.12 0.36 -6.23
CA MET A 161 5.74 1.17 -5.09
C MET A 161 4.38 0.67 -4.55
N THR A 162 4.20 0.78 -3.24
CA THR A 162 2.88 0.78 -2.59
C THR A 162 2.34 2.21 -2.56
N GLY A 163 1.06 2.39 -2.25
CA GLY A 163 0.48 3.72 -2.15
C GLY A 163 -1.01 3.64 -1.92
N ALA A 164 -1.68 4.76 -2.14
CA ALA A 164 -3.11 4.92 -2.00
C ALA A 164 -3.90 3.90 -2.82
N VAL A 165 -3.55 3.73 -4.10
CA VAL A 165 -4.24 2.82 -5.01
C VAL A 165 -4.13 1.38 -4.53
N LYS A 166 -2.92 0.93 -4.19
CA LYS A 166 -2.68 -0.44 -3.73
C LYS A 166 -3.30 -0.70 -2.34
N ASN A 167 -3.37 0.29 -1.45
CA ASN A 167 -3.94 0.09 -0.11
C ASN A 167 -5.45 -0.23 -0.15
N CYS A 168 -6.15 0.16 -1.22
CA CYS A 168 -7.55 -0.23 -1.46
C CYS A 168 -7.73 -1.71 -1.77
N PHE A 169 -6.66 -2.44 -2.12
CA PHE A 169 -6.72 -3.89 -2.28
C PHE A 169 -7.11 -4.62 -0.98
N GLY A 170 -6.86 -3.98 0.17
CA GLY A 170 -7.31 -4.43 1.49
C GLY A 170 -8.84 -4.54 1.64
N PHE A 171 -9.64 -3.96 0.74
CA PHE A 171 -11.10 -4.14 0.72
C PHE A 171 -11.56 -5.41 0.01
N VAL A 172 -10.71 -6.04 -0.79
CA VAL A 172 -11.05 -7.25 -1.57
C VAL A 172 -10.94 -8.49 -0.68
N HIS A 173 -11.83 -9.48 -0.84
CA HIS A 173 -11.76 -10.71 -0.06
C HIS A 173 -10.40 -11.45 -0.22
N PRO A 174 -9.79 -12.00 0.84
CA PRO A 174 -8.47 -12.65 0.75
C PRO A 174 -8.36 -13.80 -0.26
N SER A 175 -9.42 -14.60 -0.44
CA SER A 175 -9.42 -15.68 -1.45
C SER A 175 -9.34 -15.11 -2.87
N GLU A 176 -10.06 -14.02 -3.14
CA GLU A 176 -10.05 -13.33 -4.43
C GLU A 176 -8.69 -12.71 -4.70
N ARG A 177 -7.99 -12.19 -3.69
CA ARG A 177 -6.62 -11.66 -3.87
C ARG A 177 -5.67 -12.72 -4.42
N LYS A 178 -5.73 -13.96 -3.90
CA LYS A 178 -4.93 -15.08 -4.42
C LYS A 178 -5.31 -15.42 -5.86
N TYR A 179 -6.61 -15.45 -6.16
CA TYR A 179 -7.09 -15.65 -7.53
C TYR A 179 -6.60 -14.55 -8.47
N LEU A 180 -6.65 -13.28 -8.08
CA LEU A 180 -6.20 -12.15 -8.90
C LEU A 180 -4.70 -12.22 -9.20
N HIS A 181 -3.87 -12.59 -8.22
CA HIS A 181 -2.45 -12.84 -8.46
C HIS A 181 -2.20 -14.03 -9.40
N ARG A 182 -3.09 -15.03 -9.42
CA ARG A 182 -3.04 -16.18 -10.34
C ARG A 182 -3.47 -15.82 -11.75
N ALA A 183 -4.62 -15.16 -11.87
CA ALA A 183 -5.28 -14.85 -13.13
C ALA A 183 -4.53 -13.75 -13.89
N PHE A 184 -3.89 -12.83 -13.16
CA PHE A 184 -3.17 -11.68 -13.71
C PHE A 184 -1.71 -11.67 -13.23
N PRO A 185 -0.89 -12.68 -13.61
CA PRO A 185 0.48 -12.80 -13.13
C PRO A 185 1.39 -11.69 -13.68
N LYS A 186 1.04 -11.12 -14.84
CA LYS A 186 1.79 -10.03 -15.46
C LYS A 186 1.53 -8.74 -14.69
N ARG A 187 2.61 -8.02 -14.38
CA ARG A 187 2.61 -6.73 -13.66
C ARG A 187 1.56 -5.75 -14.22
N GLU A 188 1.44 -5.68 -15.54
CA GLU A 188 0.54 -4.79 -16.24
C GLU A 188 -0.92 -5.13 -15.96
N GLN A 189 -1.28 -6.41 -16.06
CA GLN A 189 -2.64 -6.90 -15.81
C GLN A 189 -3.00 -6.75 -14.33
N PHE A 190 -2.10 -7.15 -13.42
CA PHE A 190 -2.32 -6.99 -11.98
C PHE A 190 -2.52 -5.52 -11.60
N SER A 191 -1.71 -4.62 -12.15
CA SER A 191 -1.84 -3.19 -11.90
C SER A 191 -3.15 -2.62 -12.44
N GLN A 192 -3.65 -3.10 -13.58
CA GLN A 192 -4.98 -2.73 -14.07
C GLN A 192 -6.09 -3.22 -13.14
N GLY A 193 -5.95 -4.42 -12.56
CA GLY A 193 -6.91 -4.94 -11.57
C GLY A 193 -6.91 -4.11 -10.28
N LEU A 194 -5.74 -3.64 -9.81
CA LEU A 194 -5.67 -2.69 -8.71
C LEU A 194 -6.37 -1.36 -9.02
N VAL A 195 -6.25 -0.89 -10.27
CA VAL A 195 -6.95 0.33 -10.73
C VAL A 195 -8.45 0.09 -10.85
N ASP A 196 -8.90 -1.11 -11.25
CA ASP A 196 -10.31 -1.51 -11.24
C ASP A 196 -10.87 -1.40 -9.81
N VAL A 197 -10.21 -2.03 -8.84
CA VAL A 197 -10.56 -1.95 -7.42
C VAL A 197 -10.61 -0.51 -6.93
N TYR A 198 -9.57 0.28 -7.20
CA TYR A 198 -9.51 1.67 -6.76
C TYR A 198 -10.61 2.54 -7.40
N SER A 199 -10.94 2.29 -8.67
CA SER A 199 -11.99 3.03 -9.39
C SER A 199 -13.38 2.84 -8.78
N PHE A 200 -13.62 1.70 -8.13
CA PHE A 200 -14.83 1.42 -7.37
C PHE A 200 -14.79 2.04 -5.97
N ILE A 201 -13.68 1.85 -5.24
CA ILE A 201 -13.57 2.26 -3.82
C ILE A 201 -13.47 3.79 -3.65
N LYS A 202 -12.66 4.46 -4.48
CA LYS A 202 -12.35 5.92 -4.44
C LYS A 202 -12.49 6.55 -3.04
N PRO A 203 -11.49 6.38 -2.15
CA PRO A 203 -11.51 7.00 -0.83
C PRO A 203 -11.72 8.50 -0.91
N HIS A 204 -12.43 9.06 0.07
CA HIS A 204 -12.77 10.48 0.10
C HIS A 204 -11.55 11.35 0.44
N LEU A 205 -10.60 10.78 1.17
CA LEU A 205 -9.35 11.43 1.54
C LEU A 205 -8.27 10.38 1.68
N THR A 206 -7.11 10.64 1.08
CA THR A 206 -5.87 9.89 1.33
C THR A 206 -4.93 10.76 2.15
N ILE A 207 -4.34 10.20 3.21
CA ILE A 207 -3.28 10.82 4.01
C ILE A 207 -2.14 9.80 4.15
N MET A 208 -1.13 9.92 3.30
CA MET A 208 -0.01 8.98 3.23
C MET A 208 0.99 9.21 4.37
N ASP A 209 1.30 8.11 5.06
CA ASP A 209 2.41 8.06 6.02
C ASP A 209 3.74 7.90 5.26
N ALA A 210 4.45 9.01 5.15
CA ALA A 210 5.80 9.11 4.63
C ALA A 210 6.75 9.77 5.66
N VAL A 211 6.44 9.66 6.96
CA VAL A 211 7.36 10.14 8.01
C VAL A 211 8.59 9.24 8.03
N VAL A 212 8.35 7.94 8.15
CA VAL A 212 9.34 6.89 7.87
C VAL A 212 8.73 5.96 6.82
N ALA A 213 9.32 5.96 5.63
CA ALA A 213 9.01 5.09 4.52
C ALA A 213 9.79 3.77 4.64
N MET A 214 9.60 2.86 3.67
CA MET A 214 10.41 1.65 3.54
C MET A 214 10.97 1.52 2.11
N GLU A 215 12.29 1.40 2.00
CA GLU A 215 13.01 1.40 0.71
C GLU A 215 13.73 0.07 0.43
N GLY A 216 14.23 -0.09 -0.80
CA GLY A 216 15.07 -1.21 -1.19
C GLY A 216 14.32 -2.42 -1.78
N GLU A 217 15.07 -3.50 -1.96
CA GLU A 217 14.72 -4.66 -2.80
C GLU A 217 13.78 -5.68 -2.14
N GLN A 218 13.69 -5.69 -0.82
CA GLN A 218 12.85 -6.64 -0.06
C GLN A 218 11.49 -6.04 0.31
N GLY A 219 11.07 -4.98 -0.39
CA GLY A 219 9.72 -4.45 -0.29
C GLY A 219 8.70 -5.40 -0.93
N PRO A 220 7.53 -5.62 -0.31
CA PRO A 220 6.83 -4.68 0.57
C PRO A 220 6.87 -4.97 2.07
N SER A 221 7.61 -5.98 2.55
CA SER A 221 7.59 -6.39 3.96
C SER A 221 8.95 -6.25 4.69
N PHE A 222 10.08 -6.48 4.02
CA PHE A 222 11.41 -6.56 4.64
C PHE A 222 12.42 -5.56 4.07
N GLY A 223 11.93 -4.49 3.47
CA GLY A 223 12.78 -3.36 3.08
C GLY A 223 13.40 -2.64 4.27
N ASN A 224 14.18 -1.59 3.99
CA ASN A 224 14.87 -0.82 5.00
C ASN A 224 14.05 0.42 5.38
N PRO A 225 13.81 0.69 6.68
CA PRO A 225 13.21 1.94 7.12
C PRO A 225 14.02 3.14 6.65
N ARG A 226 13.37 4.10 5.99
CA ARG A 226 13.98 5.34 5.49
C ARG A 226 13.21 6.53 6.03
N LYS A 227 13.88 7.39 6.80
CA LYS A 227 13.31 8.66 7.23
C LYS A 227 13.16 9.58 6.01
N VAL A 228 11.92 9.92 5.67
CA VAL A 228 11.58 10.88 4.60
C VAL A 228 11.07 12.17 5.24
N GLY A 229 10.27 12.06 6.30
CA GLY A 229 9.91 13.18 7.16
C GLY A 229 8.82 14.08 6.58
N ILE A 230 7.84 13.51 5.87
CA ILE A 230 6.71 14.26 5.30
C ILE A 230 5.38 13.54 5.45
N ILE A 231 4.29 14.28 5.22
CA ILE A 231 2.94 13.75 5.02
C ILE A 231 2.45 14.29 3.68
N ILE A 232 1.82 13.41 2.89
CA ILE A 232 1.22 13.76 1.60
C ILE A 232 -0.28 13.47 1.71
N ALA A 233 -1.13 14.44 1.42
CA ALA A 233 -2.58 14.30 1.55
C ALA A 233 -3.34 14.87 0.36
N GLY A 234 -4.45 14.24 -0.01
CA GLY A 234 -5.30 14.68 -1.11
C GLY A 234 -6.52 13.78 -1.28
N GLU A 235 -7.52 14.28 -2.00
CA GLU A 235 -8.76 13.53 -2.30
C GLU A 235 -8.53 12.52 -3.44
N ASP A 236 -7.68 12.88 -4.39
CA ASP A 236 -7.26 11.99 -5.46
C ASP A 236 -6.04 11.16 -5.01
N GLY A 237 -6.25 9.88 -4.75
CA GLY A 237 -5.21 8.95 -4.33
C GLY A 237 -4.17 8.67 -5.41
N VAL A 238 -4.54 8.76 -6.69
CA VAL A 238 -3.59 8.62 -7.82
C VAL A 238 -2.65 9.82 -7.84
N ALA A 239 -3.18 11.01 -7.58
CA ALA A 239 -2.40 12.23 -7.45
C ALA A 239 -1.45 12.20 -6.25
N VAL A 240 -1.90 11.67 -5.11
CA VAL A 240 -1.04 11.44 -3.94
C VAL A 240 0.10 10.48 -4.29
N ASP A 241 -0.20 9.36 -4.97
CA ASP A 241 0.81 8.40 -5.40
C ASP A 241 1.79 9.00 -6.43
N ALA A 242 1.33 9.83 -7.36
CA ALA A 242 2.17 10.49 -8.36
C ALA A 242 3.14 11.51 -7.75
N VAL A 243 2.66 12.30 -6.79
CA VAL A 243 3.51 13.22 -6.03
C VAL A 243 4.53 12.44 -5.20
N ALA A 244 4.10 11.39 -4.48
CA ALA A 244 4.99 10.54 -3.69
C ALA A 244 6.09 9.88 -4.55
N ALA A 245 5.70 9.30 -5.69
CA ALA A 245 6.62 8.69 -6.64
C ALA A 245 7.70 9.68 -7.11
N SER A 246 7.29 10.89 -7.49
CA SER A 246 8.23 11.93 -7.95
C SER A 246 9.23 12.35 -6.88
N LEU A 247 8.80 12.41 -5.62
CA LEU A 247 9.64 12.81 -4.49
C LEU A 247 10.75 11.79 -4.18
N ILE A 248 10.50 10.50 -4.43
CA ILE A 248 11.48 9.43 -4.18
C ILE A 248 12.24 8.99 -5.45
N GLY A 249 12.11 9.73 -6.56
CA GLY A 249 12.90 9.50 -7.77
C GLY A 249 12.27 8.55 -8.80
N TYR A 250 11.03 8.12 -8.61
CA TYR A 250 10.27 7.44 -9.66
C TYR A 250 9.74 8.45 -10.68
N ASN A 251 9.71 8.06 -11.95
CA ASN A 251 8.86 8.72 -12.95
C ASN A 251 7.42 8.19 -12.78
N PRO A 252 6.43 9.01 -12.36
CA PRO A 252 5.06 8.53 -12.13
C PRO A 252 4.43 7.86 -13.35
N ALA A 253 4.73 8.35 -14.56
CA ALA A 253 4.20 7.78 -15.81
C ALA A 253 4.76 6.38 -16.13
N ALA A 254 5.84 5.96 -15.47
CA ALA A 254 6.42 4.64 -15.59
C ALA A 254 5.88 3.64 -14.55
N LEU A 255 5.18 4.11 -13.51
CA LEU A 255 4.54 3.24 -12.52
C LEU A 255 3.19 2.75 -13.07
N PRO A 256 2.99 1.43 -13.27
CA PRO A 256 1.81 0.92 -13.97
C PRO A 256 0.48 1.35 -13.35
N THR A 257 0.35 1.36 -12.02
CA THR A 257 -0.89 1.78 -11.34
C THR A 257 -1.24 3.23 -11.63
N ILE A 258 -0.26 4.14 -11.59
CA ILE A 258 -0.43 5.57 -11.86
C ILE A 258 -0.71 5.79 -13.35
N LYS A 259 0.09 5.17 -14.23
CA LYS A 259 -0.06 5.23 -15.68
C LYS A 259 -1.47 4.82 -16.12
N TYR A 260 -1.93 3.65 -15.70
CA TYR A 260 -3.23 3.14 -16.12
C TYR A 260 -4.38 3.93 -15.50
N ALA A 261 -4.24 4.44 -14.27
CA ALA A 261 -5.26 5.30 -13.67
C ALA A 261 -5.43 6.63 -14.43
N GLU A 262 -4.34 7.31 -14.83
CA GLU A 262 -4.39 8.53 -15.66
C GLU A 262 -5.00 8.22 -17.04
N GLN A 263 -4.54 7.16 -17.72
CA GLN A 263 -5.04 6.79 -19.05
C GLN A 263 -6.55 6.50 -19.07
N ARG A 264 -7.08 6.02 -17.94
CA ARG A 264 -8.50 5.68 -17.78
C ARG A 264 -9.32 6.81 -17.16
N GLY A 265 -8.71 7.95 -16.84
CA GLY A 265 -9.38 9.07 -16.16
C GLY A 265 -9.88 8.74 -14.75
N VAL A 266 -9.30 7.72 -14.10
CA VAL A 266 -9.70 7.31 -12.74
C VAL A 266 -9.17 8.28 -11.68
N GLY A 267 -8.01 8.90 -11.94
CA GLY A 267 -7.37 9.96 -11.15
C GLY A 267 -6.24 10.60 -11.94
N VAL A 268 -5.57 11.59 -11.35
CA VAL A 268 -4.56 12.41 -12.01
C VAL A 268 -3.15 11.92 -11.67
N GLY A 269 -2.49 11.26 -12.62
CA GLY A 269 -1.10 10.81 -12.51
C GLY A 269 -0.06 11.79 -13.07
N ASP A 270 -0.48 12.75 -13.89
CA ASP A 270 0.42 13.79 -14.41
C ASP A 270 0.60 14.93 -13.40
N VAL A 271 1.76 14.99 -12.76
CA VAL A 271 2.08 15.95 -11.69
C VAL A 271 1.92 17.41 -12.13
N ARG A 272 2.08 17.72 -13.42
CA ARG A 272 1.88 19.09 -13.95
C ARG A 272 0.43 19.56 -13.86
N LYS A 273 -0.52 18.62 -13.73
CA LYS A 273 -1.97 18.88 -13.57
C LYS A 273 -2.40 18.90 -12.10
N ILE A 274 -1.47 18.70 -11.16
CA ILE A 274 -1.74 18.65 -9.72
C ILE A 274 -1.30 19.97 -9.10
N GLN A 275 -2.22 20.65 -8.39
CA GLN A 275 -1.86 21.79 -7.56
C GLN A 275 -1.21 21.28 -6.26
N ILE A 276 0.10 21.42 -6.15
CA ILE A 276 0.82 21.09 -4.93
C ILE A 276 0.79 22.29 -3.98
N VAL A 277 0.37 22.07 -2.74
CA VAL A 277 0.27 23.09 -1.69
C VAL A 277 1.09 22.69 -0.46
N GLY A 278 1.55 23.69 0.32
CA GLY A 278 2.41 23.46 1.48
C GLY A 278 3.90 23.52 1.11
N SER A 279 4.64 22.47 1.40
CA SER A 279 6.08 22.39 1.12
C SER A 279 6.35 22.25 -0.38
N ARG A 280 7.37 22.94 -0.88
CA ARG A 280 7.83 22.80 -2.27
C ARG A 280 8.45 21.43 -2.50
N VAL A 281 8.25 20.86 -3.69
CA VAL A 281 8.74 19.52 -4.05
C VAL A 281 10.26 19.45 -3.93
N GLU A 282 10.95 20.50 -4.36
CA GLU A 282 12.41 20.59 -4.37
C GLU A 282 13.01 20.53 -2.96
N GLU A 283 12.28 21.01 -1.94
CA GLU A 283 12.75 21.04 -0.55
C GLU A 283 12.60 19.71 0.17
N VAL A 284 11.71 18.85 -0.31
CA VAL A 284 11.34 17.59 0.36
C VAL A 284 11.64 16.36 -0.49
N LYS A 285 12.29 16.55 -1.64
CA LYS A 285 12.72 15.49 -2.53
C LYS A 285 13.83 14.67 -1.88
N VAL A 286 13.74 13.35 -1.99
CA VAL A 286 14.73 12.40 -1.48
C VAL A 286 15.48 11.79 -2.68
N ASN A 287 16.62 12.39 -3.03
CA ASN A 287 17.37 12.03 -4.24
C ASN A 287 18.12 10.69 -4.13
N ASP A 288 18.33 10.19 -2.92
CA ASP A 288 19.09 8.97 -2.61
C ASP A 288 18.20 7.81 -2.13
N PHE A 289 16.88 7.90 -2.32
CA PHE A 289 15.95 6.84 -1.96
C PHE A 289 16.24 5.57 -2.77
N LYS A 290 16.37 4.43 -2.10
CA LYS A 290 16.69 3.16 -2.77
C LYS A 290 15.43 2.59 -3.43
N LEU A 291 15.29 2.82 -4.73
CA LEU A 291 14.22 2.23 -5.53
C LEU A 291 14.33 0.71 -5.58
N HIS A 292 13.23 0.05 -5.93
CA HIS A 292 13.26 -1.39 -6.12
C HIS A 292 14.10 -1.76 -7.36
N PRO A 293 15.02 -2.76 -7.32
CA PRO A 293 15.95 -3.06 -8.42
C PRO A 293 15.30 -3.33 -9.78
N LEU A 294 14.12 -3.98 -9.80
CA LEU A 294 13.34 -4.18 -11.03
C LEU A 294 12.94 -2.87 -11.75
N PHE A 295 13.04 -1.72 -11.09
CA PHE A 295 12.83 -0.40 -11.70
C PHE A 295 14.14 0.37 -11.89
N ASP A 296 15.12 0.18 -11.00
CA ASP A 296 16.31 1.02 -10.92
C ASP A 296 17.17 0.93 -12.19
N ASN A 297 17.40 2.10 -12.77
CA ASN A 297 18.15 2.30 -14.00
C ASN A 297 19.65 2.00 -13.82
N LYS A 298 20.21 2.02 -12.61
CA LYS A 298 21.59 1.55 -12.35
C LYS A 298 21.76 0.08 -12.69
N TYR A 299 20.80 -0.76 -12.32
CA TYR A 299 20.79 -2.16 -12.73
C TYR A 299 20.60 -2.28 -14.25
N ARG A 300 19.72 -1.47 -14.86
CA ARG A 300 19.59 -1.43 -16.34
C ARG A 300 20.82 -0.90 -17.09
N LYS A 301 21.68 -0.11 -16.46
CA LYS A 301 22.95 0.39 -17.04
C LYS A 301 24.12 -0.55 -16.79
N MET A 302 24.06 -1.32 -15.70
CA MET A 302 25.04 -2.37 -15.37
C MET A 302 24.84 -3.60 -16.28
N GLN A 303 23.61 -3.81 -16.77
CA GLN A 303 23.33 -4.55 -17.99
C GLN A 303 24.04 -3.83 -19.14
N GLY A 304 25.10 -4.40 -19.71
CA GLY A 304 25.50 -4.02 -21.06
C GLY A 304 24.29 -4.16 -22.00
N PHE A 305 24.36 -3.55 -23.19
CA PHE A 305 23.31 -3.76 -24.21
C PHE A 305 23.06 -5.26 -24.40
N GLY A 306 21.86 -5.75 -24.04
CA GLY A 306 21.38 -7.09 -24.38
C GLY A 306 21.13 -8.06 -23.21
N GLU A 307 21.68 -7.84 -22.02
CA GLU A 307 21.42 -8.75 -20.91
C GLU A 307 20.10 -8.37 -20.19
N SER A 308 19.24 -9.36 -19.92
CA SER A 308 17.99 -9.18 -19.16
C SER A 308 18.15 -9.88 -17.82
N PHE A 309 17.45 -9.45 -16.76
CA PHE A 309 17.44 -10.20 -15.49
C PHE A 309 16.01 -10.43 -15.03
N VAL A 310 15.83 -11.50 -14.26
CA VAL A 310 14.62 -11.77 -13.48
C VAL A 310 14.99 -11.82 -12.02
N MET A 311 14.06 -11.45 -11.15
CA MET A 311 14.22 -11.77 -9.73
C MET A 311 13.47 -13.05 -9.43
N ILE A 312 14.14 -13.99 -8.75
CA ILE A 312 13.54 -15.25 -8.35
C ILE A 312 13.44 -15.36 -6.83
N PRO A 313 12.37 -15.95 -6.28
CA PRO A 313 12.28 -16.22 -4.86
C PRO A 313 13.25 -17.35 -4.44
N GLU A 314 14.14 -17.09 -3.50
CA GLU A 314 15.04 -18.07 -2.89
C GLU A 314 14.85 -18.09 -1.36
N VAL A 315 15.10 -19.24 -0.73
CA VAL A 315 14.86 -19.42 0.71
C VAL A 315 16.18 -19.45 1.48
N ASP A 316 16.36 -18.48 2.37
CA ASP A 316 17.39 -18.49 3.39
C ASP A 316 17.02 -19.51 4.49
N LYS A 317 17.69 -20.66 4.47
CA LYS A 317 17.44 -21.76 5.41
C LYS A 317 17.75 -21.41 6.87
N LEU A 318 18.62 -20.43 7.12
CA LEU A 318 18.95 -20.00 8.49
C LEU A 318 17.84 -19.17 9.12
N LYS A 319 17.06 -18.45 8.31
CA LYS A 319 15.92 -17.64 8.78
C LYS A 319 14.58 -18.37 8.67
N CYS A 320 14.52 -19.47 7.92
CA CYS A 320 13.28 -20.16 7.63
C CYS A 320 12.84 -21.02 8.82
N ILE A 321 11.69 -20.66 9.41
CA ILE A 321 11.06 -21.39 10.52
C ILE A 321 10.15 -22.53 10.04
N LYS A 322 10.17 -22.87 8.74
CA LYS A 322 9.39 -23.97 8.12
C LYS A 322 7.87 -23.89 8.34
N CYS A 323 7.32 -22.69 8.52
CA CYS A 323 5.90 -22.51 8.85
C CYS A 323 4.90 -22.78 7.70
N GLY A 324 5.36 -23.01 6.47
CA GLY A 324 4.48 -23.29 5.33
C GLY A 324 3.80 -22.08 4.68
N ALA A 325 3.82 -20.89 5.30
CA ALA A 325 3.07 -19.70 4.83
C ALA A 325 3.30 -19.36 3.34
N CYS A 326 4.52 -19.53 2.82
CA CYS A 326 4.81 -19.31 1.40
C CYS A 326 4.11 -20.31 0.48
N ALA A 327 3.98 -21.58 0.88
CA ALA A 327 3.28 -22.61 0.14
C ALA A 327 1.76 -22.40 0.19
N ASP A 328 1.21 -22.11 1.37
CA ASP A 328 -0.24 -21.88 1.57
C ASP A 328 -0.77 -20.66 0.80
N ASN A 329 0.11 -19.70 0.53
CA ASN A 329 -0.22 -18.49 -0.22
C ASN A 329 0.30 -18.51 -1.65
N CYS A 330 0.82 -19.64 -2.15
CA CYS A 330 1.23 -19.77 -3.53
C CYS A 330 -0.01 -19.93 -4.43
N PRO A 331 -0.34 -18.96 -5.30
CA PRO A 331 -1.57 -19.01 -6.10
C PRO A 331 -1.60 -20.13 -7.15
N VAL A 332 -0.44 -20.69 -7.49
CA VAL A 332 -0.24 -21.71 -8.52
C VAL A 332 0.31 -23.02 -7.95
N SER A 333 0.33 -23.16 -6.62
CA SER A 333 0.83 -24.36 -5.91
C SER A 333 2.22 -24.82 -6.38
N ALA A 334 3.09 -23.86 -6.70
CA ALA A 334 4.45 -24.10 -7.17
C ALA A 334 5.45 -24.40 -6.04
N ILE A 335 5.02 -24.40 -4.77
CA ILE A 335 5.94 -24.56 -3.62
C ILE A 335 5.57 -25.82 -2.86
N LYS A 336 6.54 -26.72 -2.67
CA LYS A 336 6.41 -27.94 -1.86
C LYS A 336 7.34 -27.85 -0.64
N MET A 337 6.92 -28.38 0.50
CA MET A 337 7.72 -28.41 1.72
C MET A 337 8.52 -29.72 1.81
N SER A 338 9.86 -29.67 1.86
CA SER A 338 10.72 -30.83 2.18
C SER A 338 12.19 -30.46 2.47
N PRO A 339 12.68 -30.55 3.74
CA PRO A 339 11.98 -30.01 4.92
C PRO A 339 11.81 -28.47 4.85
N TYR A 340 12.50 -27.81 3.91
CA TYR A 340 12.34 -26.40 3.58
C TYR A 340 11.45 -26.22 2.34
N PRO A 341 10.88 -25.03 2.10
CA PRO A 341 10.15 -24.76 0.88
C PRO A 341 11.05 -24.89 -0.36
N VAL A 342 10.58 -25.62 -1.37
CA VAL A 342 11.21 -25.80 -2.67
C VAL A 342 10.26 -25.28 -3.74
N VAL A 343 10.73 -24.34 -4.56
CA VAL A 343 9.94 -23.72 -5.63
C VAL A 343 10.14 -24.47 -6.95
N ASP A 344 9.07 -25.01 -7.50
CA ASP A 344 8.98 -25.50 -8.87
C ASP A 344 9.03 -24.30 -9.83
N ARG A 345 10.17 -24.13 -10.51
CA ARG A 345 10.43 -23.01 -11.42
C ARG A 345 9.60 -23.08 -12.69
N GLY A 346 9.17 -24.27 -13.13
CA GLY A 346 8.31 -24.42 -14.30
C GLY A 346 6.86 -23.97 -14.02
N LYS A 347 6.43 -24.01 -12.75
CA LYS A 347 5.10 -23.56 -12.33
C LYS A 347 5.06 -22.14 -11.78
N CYS A 348 6.19 -21.62 -11.29
CA CYS A 348 6.24 -20.33 -10.63
C CYS A 348 5.96 -19.18 -11.61
N ILE A 349 4.95 -18.36 -11.31
CA ILE A 349 4.55 -17.19 -12.11
C ILE A 349 5.21 -15.88 -11.67
N LEU A 350 6.20 -15.93 -10.77
CA LEU A 350 6.91 -14.75 -10.23
C LEU A 350 5.99 -13.66 -9.67
N CYS A 351 4.85 -14.03 -9.07
CA CYS A 351 3.94 -13.09 -8.40
C CYS A 351 4.50 -12.54 -7.08
N TYR A 352 5.56 -13.16 -6.55
CA TYR A 352 6.24 -12.81 -5.30
C TYR A 352 5.40 -12.92 -4.00
N CYS A 353 4.21 -13.52 -4.03
CA CYS A 353 3.41 -13.74 -2.82
C CYS A 353 4.17 -14.51 -1.72
N CYS A 354 5.06 -15.45 -2.09
CA CYS A 354 5.89 -16.17 -1.11
C CYS A 354 6.87 -15.27 -0.35
N HIS A 355 7.38 -14.22 -1.00
CA HIS A 355 8.23 -13.21 -0.39
C HIS A 355 7.42 -12.32 0.56
N GLU A 356 6.27 -11.83 0.10
CA GLU A 356 5.37 -10.96 0.88
C GLU A 356 4.85 -11.67 2.14
N MET A 357 4.49 -12.95 2.02
CA MET A 357 3.85 -13.72 3.09
C MET A 357 4.83 -14.35 4.08
N CYS A 358 6.14 -14.22 3.88
CA CYS A 358 7.14 -14.86 4.74
C CYS A 358 7.26 -14.10 6.06
N PRO A 359 6.91 -14.67 7.23
CA PRO A 359 6.90 -13.91 8.49
C PRO A 359 8.29 -13.54 9.02
N THR A 360 9.36 -14.17 8.52
CA THR A 360 10.74 -13.96 8.99
C THR A 360 11.64 -13.31 7.93
N GLY A 361 11.12 -13.01 6.74
CA GLY A 361 11.92 -12.51 5.62
C GLY A 361 12.93 -13.54 5.11
N ALA A 362 12.67 -14.83 5.34
CA ALA A 362 13.50 -15.93 4.85
C ALA A 362 13.37 -16.12 3.32
N CYS A 363 12.20 -15.84 2.75
CA CYS A 363 12.02 -15.86 1.30
C CYS A 363 12.48 -14.53 0.72
N ARG A 364 13.67 -14.53 0.10
CA ARG A 364 14.31 -13.35 -0.50
C ARG A 364 14.12 -13.36 -2.01
N LEU A 365 14.27 -12.20 -2.63
CA LEU A 365 14.29 -12.08 -4.09
C LEU A 365 15.74 -11.90 -4.55
N GLU A 366 16.23 -12.85 -5.34
CA GLU A 366 17.59 -12.82 -5.89
C GLU A 366 17.57 -12.50 -7.38
N ILE A 367 18.49 -11.65 -7.81
CA ILE A 367 18.67 -11.32 -9.22
C ILE A 367 19.36 -12.50 -9.92
N LYS A 368 18.72 -13.01 -10.99
CA LYS A 368 19.34 -13.91 -11.95
C LYS A 368 19.35 -13.30 -13.34
N TRP A 369 20.56 -13.19 -13.88
CA TRP A 369 20.82 -12.70 -15.23
C TRP A 369 20.43 -13.79 -16.23
N ILE A 370 19.64 -13.40 -17.22
CA ILE A 370 19.23 -14.19 -18.37
C ILE A 370 20.24 -13.85 -19.47
N LYS A 371 20.98 -14.88 -19.90
CA LYS A 371 21.87 -14.80 -21.05
C LYS A 371 21.08 -14.80 -22.36
#